data_AF-A0A833E8S9-F1
#
_entry.id   AF-A0A833E8S9-F1
#
_cell.length_a   1.000
_cell.length_b   1.000
_cell.length_c   1.000
_cell.angle_alpha   90.00
_cell.angle_beta   90.00
_cell.angle_gamma   90.00
#
_symmetry.space_group_name_H-M   'P 1'
#
loop_
_entity.id
_entity.type
_entity.pdbx_description
1 polymer ?
#
loop_
_entity_poly.entity_id
_entity_poly.type
_entity_poly.pdbx_seq_one_letter_code
_entity_poly.pdbx_strand_id
1 'polypeptide(L)'
;MAITVSSSQPGGKKPLDFLRQIVNPILAKYSVRLPRQVIDDVRKSIGRAEDRYKFSSYGGDIVKLADYLRSRDFDEVISIVKSADAMNILVEILETARDAYKEYPEVVKAVEERIEELKGKTTKEEERIDAALNVLKALEELGISVKKKNNAIELVYQPYFEGKVTYDKNKKLFVLEYKLAGKLAAESAGTIYDIVKTTINFVKKQLV
;
A
#
# COMPACT_ATOMS: atom_id res chain seq x y z
N MET A 1 -39.40 -24.26 35.94
CA MET A 1 -39.19 -24.28 34.48
C MET A 1 -39.39 -22.87 33.97
N ALA A 2 -38.32 -22.18 33.59
CA ALA A 2 -38.38 -20.84 32.99
C ALA A 2 -38.07 -20.98 31.50
N ILE A 3 -39.02 -20.56 30.67
CA ILE A 3 -38.96 -20.66 29.21
C ILE A 3 -38.13 -19.49 28.70
N THR A 4 -37.00 -19.80 28.06
CA THR A 4 -36.14 -18.87 27.34
C THR A 4 -36.91 -18.33 26.14
N VAL A 5 -37.18 -17.02 26.11
CA VAL A 5 -37.80 -16.36 24.95
C VAL A 5 -36.71 -16.13 23.90
N SER A 6 -36.69 -16.98 22.90
CA SER A 6 -35.91 -16.81 21.67
C SER A 6 -36.55 -15.72 20.82
N SER A 7 -35.97 -14.51 20.82
CA SER A 7 -36.37 -13.43 19.93
C SER A 7 -35.79 -13.65 18.52
N SER A 8 -36.50 -14.38 17.68
CA SER A 8 -36.23 -14.43 16.23
C SER A 8 -36.93 -13.25 15.54
N GLN A 9 -36.15 -12.29 15.03
CA GLN A 9 -36.65 -11.27 14.10
C GLN A 9 -36.88 -11.86 12.68
N PRO A 10 -37.85 -11.33 11.91
CA PRO A 10 -38.28 -11.91 10.65
C PRO A 10 -37.54 -11.33 9.43
N GLY A 11 -37.21 -12.17 8.45
CA GLY A 11 -37.16 -11.82 7.02
C GLY A 11 -35.97 -11.02 6.46
N GLY A 12 -34.96 -10.65 7.25
CA GLY A 12 -33.74 -9.99 6.75
C GLY A 12 -32.77 -10.98 6.11
N LYS A 13 -32.23 -10.65 4.92
CA LYS A 13 -31.15 -11.45 4.31
C LYS A 13 -29.99 -11.51 5.29
N LYS A 14 -29.57 -12.72 5.68
CA LYS A 14 -28.50 -12.91 6.66
C LYS A 14 -27.25 -12.13 6.21
N PRO A 15 -26.64 -11.30 7.08
CA PRO A 15 -25.47 -10.51 6.70
C PRO A 15 -24.32 -11.43 6.30
N LEU A 16 -23.52 -10.98 5.32
CA LEU A 16 -22.36 -11.74 4.85
C LEU A 16 -21.36 -11.94 5.98
N ASP A 17 -20.77 -13.13 6.03
CA ASP A 17 -19.69 -13.44 6.97
C ASP A 17 -18.39 -12.74 6.54
N PHE A 18 -17.79 -11.96 7.43
CA PHE A 18 -16.65 -11.11 7.11
C PHE A 18 -15.46 -11.93 6.60
N LEU A 19 -15.08 -12.99 7.33
CA LEU A 19 -13.93 -13.80 6.93
C LEU A 19 -14.26 -14.67 5.71
N ARG A 20 -15.36 -15.42 5.76
CA ARG A 20 -15.65 -16.47 4.78
C ARG A 20 -16.13 -15.90 3.45
N GLN A 21 -16.91 -14.82 3.47
CA GLN A 21 -17.62 -14.33 2.29
C GLN A 21 -17.09 -12.99 1.77
N ILE A 22 -16.26 -12.27 2.54
CA ILE A 22 -15.63 -11.02 2.09
C ILE A 22 -14.13 -11.20 1.95
N VAL A 23 -13.43 -11.49 3.05
CA VAL A 23 -11.97 -11.58 3.08
C VAL A 23 -11.46 -12.71 2.19
N ASN A 24 -11.95 -13.95 2.37
CA ASN A 24 -11.43 -15.11 1.64
C ASN A 24 -11.56 -15.00 0.12
N PRO A 25 -12.71 -14.58 -0.45
CA PRO A 25 -12.83 -14.37 -1.89
C PRO A 25 -11.85 -13.32 -2.41
N ILE A 26 -11.65 -12.22 -1.68
CA ILE A 26 -10.71 -11.18 -2.09
C ILE A 26 -9.28 -11.73 -2.03
N LEU A 27 -8.85 -12.32 -0.92
CA LEU A 27 -7.52 -12.94 -0.81
C LEU A 27 -7.26 -13.99 -1.91
N ALA A 28 -8.27 -14.77 -2.28
CA ALA A 28 -8.16 -15.75 -3.37
C ALA A 28 -7.87 -15.09 -4.72
N LYS A 29 -8.48 -13.94 -5.04
CA LYS A 29 -8.17 -13.17 -6.27
C LYS A 29 -6.69 -12.75 -6.33
N TYR A 30 -6.09 -12.48 -5.17
CA TYR A 30 -4.68 -12.04 -5.07
C TYR A 30 -3.69 -13.19 -4.87
N SER A 31 -4.15 -14.43 -4.81
CA SER A 31 -3.31 -15.62 -4.56
C SER A 31 -2.20 -15.87 -5.59
N VAL A 32 -2.34 -15.32 -6.79
CA VAL A 32 -1.31 -15.40 -7.85
C VAL A 32 -0.22 -14.33 -7.66
N ARG A 33 -0.54 -13.21 -7.03
CA ARG A 33 0.33 -12.03 -6.91
C ARG A 33 1.02 -11.92 -5.56
N LEU A 34 0.48 -12.56 -4.53
CA LEU A 34 1.04 -12.53 -3.18
C LEU A 34 1.67 -13.85 -2.76
N PRO A 35 2.71 -13.81 -1.91
CA PRO A 35 3.21 -14.99 -1.23
C PRO A 35 2.09 -15.67 -0.44
N ARG A 36 1.99 -16.99 -0.53
CA ARG A 36 0.99 -17.79 0.21
C ARG A 36 1.03 -17.52 1.71
N GLN A 37 2.23 -17.32 2.27
CA GLN A 37 2.41 -17.00 3.68
C GLN A 37 1.67 -15.73 4.10
N VAL A 38 1.73 -14.65 3.30
CA VAL A 38 1.03 -13.39 3.59
C VAL A 38 -0.47 -13.62 3.65
N ILE A 39 -1.02 -14.38 2.70
CA ILE A 39 -2.44 -14.71 2.64
C ILE A 39 -2.88 -15.52 3.86
N ASP A 40 -2.10 -16.53 4.23
CA ASP A 40 -2.40 -17.39 5.37
C ASP A 40 -2.27 -16.63 6.69
N ASP A 41 -1.31 -15.71 6.81
CA ASP A 41 -1.12 -14.89 8.00
C ASP A 41 -2.27 -13.89 8.18
N VAL A 42 -2.71 -13.22 7.10
CA VAL A 42 -3.91 -12.37 7.12
C VAL A 42 -5.14 -13.17 7.53
N ARG A 43 -5.37 -14.34 6.91
CA ARG A 43 -6.51 -15.20 7.23
C ARG A 43 -6.49 -15.66 8.69
N LYS A 44 -5.33 -16.09 9.20
CA LYS A 44 -5.17 -16.53 10.59
C LYS A 44 -5.38 -15.37 11.57
N SER A 45 -4.87 -14.19 11.27
CA SER A 45 -5.04 -13.01 12.13
C SER A 45 -6.52 -12.63 12.24
N ILE A 46 -7.21 -12.51 11.11
CA ILE A 46 -8.65 -12.19 11.09
C ILE A 46 -9.48 -13.30 11.73
N GLY A 47 -9.16 -14.58 11.51
CA GLY A 47 -9.86 -15.70 12.15
C GLY A 47 -9.74 -15.69 13.68
N ARG A 48 -8.55 -15.41 14.22
CA ARG A 48 -8.37 -15.24 15.67
C ARG A 48 -9.17 -14.06 16.22
N ALA A 49 -9.24 -12.98 15.45
CA ALA A 49 -10.05 -11.82 15.83
C ALA A 49 -11.55 -12.15 15.79
N GLU A 50 -12.03 -12.85 14.77
CA GLU A 50 -13.43 -13.27 14.69
C GLU A 50 -13.84 -14.10 15.92
N ASP A 51 -12.97 -15.01 16.36
CA ASP A 51 -13.17 -15.81 17.56
C ASP A 51 -13.12 -14.97 18.85
N ARG A 52 -12.29 -13.93 18.90
CA ARG A 52 -12.12 -13.05 20.08
C ARG A 52 -13.27 -12.04 20.24
N TYR A 53 -13.60 -11.33 19.16
CA TYR A 53 -14.61 -10.27 19.15
C TYR A 53 -16.02 -10.78 18.86
N LYS A 54 -16.15 -12.04 18.42
CA LYS A 54 -17.43 -12.69 18.13
C LYS A 54 -18.26 -11.96 17.08
N PHE A 55 -17.63 -11.49 15.99
CA PHE A 55 -18.32 -10.79 14.89
C PHE A 55 -18.79 -11.67 13.74
N SER A 56 -18.82 -13.00 13.92
CA SER A 56 -19.26 -13.94 12.89
C SER A 56 -20.76 -13.81 12.58
N SER A 57 -21.16 -14.01 11.31
CA SER A 57 -22.59 -14.11 10.99
C SER A 57 -23.20 -15.44 11.45
N TYR A 58 -22.38 -16.43 11.81
CA TYR A 58 -22.81 -17.78 12.22
C TYR A 58 -22.89 -17.97 13.75
N GLY A 59 -23.44 -16.99 14.45
CA GLY A 59 -23.65 -17.06 15.91
C GLY A 59 -22.88 -16.02 16.73
N GLY A 60 -22.35 -14.99 16.06
CA GLY A 60 -21.83 -13.78 16.68
C GLY A 60 -22.72 -12.56 16.42
N ASP A 61 -22.17 -11.38 16.69
CA ASP A 61 -22.79 -10.08 16.47
C ASP A 61 -21.95 -9.27 15.47
N ILE A 62 -22.48 -9.06 14.27
CA ILE A 62 -21.81 -8.30 13.19
C ILE A 62 -21.37 -6.90 13.66
N VAL A 63 -22.10 -6.26 14.59
CA VAL A 63 -21.75 -4.94 15.10
C VAL A 63 -20.37 -4.94 15.77
N LYS A 64 -19.96 -6.07 16.36
CA LYS A 64 -18.63 -6.27 16.94
C LYS A 64 -17.48 -6.24 15.93
N LEU A 65 -17.78 -6.26 14.63
CA LEU A 65 -16.78 -6.00 13.61
C LEU A 65 -16.21 -4.59 13.76
N ALA A 66 -17.02 -3.61 14.18
CA ALA A 66 -16.56 -2.24 14.42
C ALA A 66 -15.51 -2.18 15.54
N ASP A 67 -15.71 -2.95 16.63
CA ASP A 67 -14.75 -3.05 17.73
C ASP A 67 -13.42 -3.62 17.24
N TYR A 68 -13.46 -4.68 16.45
CA TYR A 68 -12.26 -5.25 15.83
C TYR A 68 -11.56 -4.25 14.92
N LEU A 69 -12.28 -3.60 14.00
CA LEU A 69 -11.69 -2.63 13.06
C LEU A 69 -11.00 -1.47 13.79
N ARG A 70 -11.49 -1.05 14.96
CA ARG A 70 -10.86 -0.01 15.80
C ARG A 70 -9.77 -0.54 16.74
N SER A 71 -9.57 -1.85 16.81
CA SER A 71 -8.61 -2.48 17.71
C SER A 71 -7.19 -2.52 17.13
N ARG A 72 -6.22 -2.76 18.03
CA ARG A 72 -4.84 -3.06 17.66
C ARG A 72 -4.70 -4.37 16.88
N ASP A 73 -5.62 -5.32 17.07
CA ASP A 73 -5.59 -6.60 16.33
C ASP A 73 -5.79 -6.36 14.83
N PHE A 74 -6.55 -5.32 14.43
CA PHE A 74 -6.66 -4.92 13.02
C PHE A 74 -5.40 -4.19 12.51
N ASP A 75 -4.72 -3.45 13.38
CA ASP A 75 -3.44 -2.82 13.03
C ASP A 75 -2.35 -3.87 12.70
N GLU A 76 -2.42 -5.06 13.30
CA GLU A 76 -1.55 -6.19 12.93
C GLU A 76 -1.79 -6.65 11.49
N VAL A 77 -3.04 -6.71 11.05
CA VAL A 77 -3.39 -7.02 9.65
C VAL A 77 -2.84 -5.96 8.71
N ILE A 78 -2.99 -4.68 9.07
CA ILE A 78 -2.38 -3.57 8.31
C ILE A 78 -0.87 -3.79 8.20
N SER A 79 -0.18 -4.16 9.28
CA SER A 79 1.26 -4.39 9.27
C SER A 79 1.68 -5.54 8.35
N ILE A 80 0.97 -6.67 8.39
CA ILE A 80 1.22 -7.83 7.52
C ILE A 80 1.09 -7.42 6.05
N VAL A 81 -0.04 -6.81 5.69
CA VAL A 81 -0.33 -6.40 4.31
C VAL A 81 0.66 -5.33 3.82
N LYS A 82 1.02 -4.38 4.68
CA LYS A 82 1.99 -3.33 4.38
C LYS A 82 3.38 -3.90 4.10
N SER A 83 3.81 -4.91 4.86
CA SER A 83 5.11 -5.56 4.65
C SER A 83 5.23 -6.26 3.29
N ALA A 84 4.09 -6.60 2.68
CA ALA A 84 4.00 -7.24 1.37
C ALA A 84 3.67 -6.27 0.22
N ASP A 85 3.71 -4.95 0.48
CA ASP A 85 3.32 -3.90 -0.47
C ASP A 85 1.93 -4.11 -1.11
N ALA A 86 0.98 -4.62 -0.31
CA ALA A 86 -0.30 -5.13 -0.79
C ALA A 86 -1.51 -4.35 -0.25
N MET A 87 -1.32 -3.08 0.09
CA MET A 87 -2.32 -2.25 0.79
C MET A 87 -3.66 -2.11 0.05
N ASN A 88 -3.63 -2.20 -1.28
CA ASN A 88 -4.82 -2.21 -2.13
C ASN A 88 -5.82 -3.32 -1.76
N ILE A 89 -5.34 -4.49 -1.31
CA ILE A 89 -6.20 -5.60 -0.90
C ILE A 89 -7.01 -5.22 0.33
N LEU A 90 -6.38 -4.55 1.30
CA LEU A 90 -7.06 -4.15 2.52
C LEU A 90 -8.12 -3.10 2.24
N VAL A 91 -7.84 -2.18 1.30
CA VAL A 91 -8.83 -1.22 0.81
C VAL A 91 -10.00 -1.95 0.12
N GLU A 92 -9.75 -2.93 -0.75
CA GLU A 92 -10.82 -3.70 -1.41
C GLU A 92 -11.67 -4.49 -0.40
N ILE A 93 -11.05 -5.08 0.64
CA ILE A 93 -11.75 -5.76 1.74
C ILE A 93 -12.68 -4.78 2.46
N LEU A 94 -12.15 -3.62 2.84
CA LEU A 94 -12.91 -2.61 3.57
C LEU A 94 -14.05 -2.03 2.72
N GLU A 95 -13.81 -1.71 1.45
CA GLU A 95 -14.86 -1.22 0.54
C GLU A 95 -15.97 -2.25 0.33
N THR A 96 -15.60 -3.53 0.15
CA THR A 96 -16.58 -4.62 0.05
C THR A 96 -17.36 -4.80 1.35
N ALA A 97 -16.71 -4.67 2.50
CA ALA A 97 -17.36 -4.72 3.81
C ALA A 97 -18.33 -3.56 4.02
N ARG A 98 -17.94 -2.34 3.65
CA ARG A 98 -18.83 -1.17 3.67
C ARG A 98 -20.12 -1.45 2.90
N ASP A 99 -19.99 -2.03 1.70
CA ASP A 99 -21.14 -2.33 0.87
C ASP A 99 -22.00 -3.47 1.40
N ALA A 100 -21.39 -4.49 2.01
CA ALA A 100 -22.09 -5.63 2.60
C ALA A 100 -22.85 -5.27 3.90
N TYR A 101 -22.37 -4.26 4.64
CA TYR A 101 -22.88 -3.91 5.96
C TYR A 101 -23.57 -2.55 6.02
N LYS A 102 -24.14 -2.06 4.91
CA LYS A 102 -24.83 -0.75 4.83
C LYS A 102 -25.89 -0.53 5.92
N GLU A 103 -26.53 -1.61 6.37
CA GLU A 103 -27.56 -1.59 7.42
C GLU A 103 -27.00 -1.49 8.85
N TYR A 104 -25.67 -1.51 9.02
CA TYR A 104 -24.97 -1.44 10.30
C TYR A 104 -24.10 -0.17 10.36
N PRO A 105 -24.66 0.99 10.72
CA PRO A 105 -23.96 2.28 10.67
C PRO A 105 -22.64 2.32 11.45
N GLU A 106 -22.56 1.62 12.58
CA GLU A 106 -21.34 1.57 13.40
C GLU A 106 -20.19 0.87 12.67
N VAL A 107 -20.49 -0.19 11.93
CA VAL A 107 -19.55 -0.94 11.11
C VAL A 107 -19.13 -0.10 9.90
N VAL A 108 -20.09 0.50 9.20
CA VAL A 108 -19.82 1.40 8.06
C VAL A 108 -18.88 2.53 8.50
N LYS A 109 -19.17 3.19 9.63
CA LYS A 109 -18.33 4.25 10.17
C LYS A 109 -16.92 3.77 10.48
N ALA A 110 -16.78 2.62 11.15
CA ALA A 110 -15.46 2.06 11.47
C ALA A 110 -14.67 1.71 10.20
N VAL A 111 -15.34 1.19 9.19
CA VAL A 111 -14.76 0.90 7.88
C VAL A 111 -14.29 2.18 7.19
N GLU A 112 -15.12 3.23 7.16
CA GLU A 112 -14.78 4.52 6.55
C GLU A 112 -13.61 5.19 7.26
N GLU A 113 -13.60 5.23 8.60
CA GLU A 113 -12.47 5.71 9.41
C GLU A 113 -11.16 5.01 8.99
N ARG A 114 -11.18 3.68 8.82
CA ARG A 114 -10.00 2.94 8.39
C ARG A 114 -9.64 3.17 6.93
N ILE A 115 -10.61 3.26 6.02
CA ILE A 115 -10.34 3.60 4.62
C ILE A 115 -9.67 4.98 4.52
N GLU A 116 -10.15 5.97 5.27
CA GLU A 116 -9.56 7.30 5.33
C GLU A 116 -8.14 7.29 5.91
N GLU A 117 -7.89 6.52 6.97
CA GLU A 117 -6.53 6.38 7.52
C GLU A 117 -5.57 5.73 6.52
N LEU A 118 -6.03 4.71 5.80
CA LEU A 118 -5.23 4.00 4.80
C LEU A 118 -4.99 4.86 3.55
N LYS A 119 -6.02 5.56 3.07
CA LYS A 119 -5.92 6.47 1.92
C LYS A 119 -5.17 7.74 2.28
N GLY A 120 -5.43 8.38 3.42
CA GLY A 120 -4.76 9.60 3.90
C GLY A 120 -3.26 9.45 4.17
N LYS A 121 -2.79 8.22 4.48
CA LYS A 121 -1.35 7.89 4.52
C LYS A 121 -0.74 7.70 3.13
N THR A 122 -1.56 7.49 2.10
CA THR A 122 -1.18 7.26 0.70
C THR A 122 -1.26 8.54 -0.13
N THR A 123 -2.27 9.39 0.08
CA THR A 123 -2.51 10.62 -0.71
C THR A 123 -1.36 11.62 -0.62
N LYS A 124 -0.79 11.86 0.57
CA LYS A 124 0.31 12.83 0.72
C LYS A 124 1.60 12.43 0.00
N GLU A 125 1.82 11.14 -0.24
CA GLU A 125 2.99 10.68 -0.99
C GLU A 125 2.76 10.78 -2.48
N GLU A 126 1.62 10.27 -2.94
CA GLU A 126 1.24 10.35 -4.34
C GLU A 126 1.14 11.80 -4.81
N GLU A 127 0.55 12.70 -4.02
CA GLU A 127 0.49 14.14 -4.32
C GLU A 127 1.90 14.75 -4.46
N ARG A 128 2.86 14.32 -3.63
CA ARG A 128 4.25 14.81 -3.70
C ARG A 128 4.95 14.26 -4.94
N ILE A 129 4.73 13.00 -5.27
CA ILE A 129 5.27 12.38 -6.49
C ILE A 129 4.63 13.00 -7.73
N ASP A 130 3.33 13.30 -7.73
CA ASP A 130 2.66 13.95 -8.85
C ASP A 130 3.14 15.40 -9.04
N ALA A 131 3.36 16.12 -7.95
CA ALA A 131 4.00 17.43 -8.01
C ALA A 131 5.42 17.34 -8.58
N ALA A 132 6.22 16.36 -8.13
CA ALA A 132 7.56 16.13 -8.65
C ALA A 132 7.55 15.73 -10.14
N LEU A 133 6.59 14.90 -10.57
CA LEU A 133 6.43 14.50 -11.96
C LEU A 133 6.20 15.72 -12.86
N ASN A 134 5.36 16.66 -12.44
CA ASN A 134 5.08 17.87 -13.22
C ASN A 134 6.34 18.73 -13.40
N VAL A 135 7.20 18.81 -12.38
CA VAL A 135 8.49 19.51 -12.48
C VAL A 135 9.46 18.73 -13.39
N LEU A 136 9.56 17.42 -13.20
CA LEU A 136 10.52 16.59 -13.93
C LEU A 136 10.16 16.38 -15.40
N LYS A 137 8.89 16.56 -15.81
CA LYS A 137 8.50 16.55 -17.22
C LYS A 137 9.25 17.55 -18.09
N ALA A 138 9.75 18.65 -17.53
CA ALA A 138 10.62 19.58 -18.25
C ALA A 138 11.91 18.92 -18.76
N LEU A 139 12.34 17.80 -18.16
CA LEU A 139 13.49 17.02 -18.63
C LEU A 139 13.22 16.29 -19.96
N GLU A 140 11.97 16.13 -20.37
CA GLU A 140 11.62 15.57 -21.68
C GLU A 140 12.12 16.45 -22.83
N GLU A 141 12.19 17.77 -22.61
CA GLU A 141 12.78 18.72 -23.57
C GLU A 141 14.28 18.48 -23.79
N LEU A 142 14.96 17.87 -22.80
CA LEU A 142 16.37 17.46 -22.85
C LEU A 142 16.55 16.04 -23.40
N GLY A 143 15.47 15.40 -23.88
CA GLY A 143 15.48 14.04 -24.40
C GLY A 143 15.45 12.94 -23.33
N ILE A 144 15.21 13.28 -22.06
CA ILE A 144 15.07 12.29 -20.97
C ILE A 144 13.62 11.81 -20.92
N SER A 145 13.39 10.51 -21.04
CA SER A 145 12.05 9.93 -20.85
C SER A 145 11.67 9.94 -19.37
N VAL A 146 10.51 10.50 -19.04
CA VAL A 146 10.00 10.60 -17.67
C VAL A 146 8.73 9.78 -17.53
N LYS A 147 8.72 8.77 -16.66
CA LYS A 147 7.54 7.90 -16.46
C LYS A 147 7.25 7.70 -14.99
N LYS A 148 6.01 7.93 -14.57
CA LYS A 148 5.54 7.55 -13.23
C LYS A 148 5.23 6.05 -13.22
N LYS A 149 5.75 5.35 -12.21
CA LYS A 149 5.47 3.94 -11.95
C LYS A 149 5.31 3.75 -10.44
N ASN A 150 4.08 3.48 -10.01
CA ASN A 150 3.70 3.44 -8.58
C ASN A 150 4.11 4.76 -7.88
N ASN A 151 4.82 4.68 -6.75
CA ASN A 151 5.35 5.82 -5.98
C ASN A 151 6.75 6.27 -6.42
N ALA A 152 7.12 6.03 -7.68
CA ALA A 152 8.41 6.43 -8.22
C ALA A 152 8.27 7.09 -9.59
N ILE A 153 9.25 7.91 -9.94
CA ILE A 153 9.41 8.50 -11.27
C ILE A 153 10.70 7.92 -11.85
N GLU A 154 10.57 7.18 -12.94
CA GLU A 154 11.69 6.67 -13.73
C GLU A 154 12.12 7.76 -14.73
N LEU A 155 13.42 8.02 -14.77
CA LEU A 155 14.09 8.94 -15.67
C LEU A 155 15.04 8.13 -16.55
N VAL A 156 14.90 8.18 -17.86
CA VAL A 156 15.70 7.33 -18.76
C VAL A 156 16.24 8.14 -19.94
N TYR A 157 17.55 8.13 -20.11
CA TYR A 157 18.24 8.62 -21.29
C TYR A 157 19.18 7.53 -21.78
N GLN A 158 18.65 6.62 -22.60
CA GLN A 158 19.39 5.41 -22.99
C GLN A 158 20.54 5.71 -23.96
N PRO A 159 21.65 4.94 -23.88
CA PRO A 159 22.00 3.98 -22.82
C PRO A 159 22.77 4.62 -21.64
N TYR A 160 22.77 5.95 -21.53
CA TYR A 160 23.74 6.68 -20.72
C TYR A 160 23.31 6.99 -19.29
N PHE A 161 22.01 7.14 -19.05
CA PHE A 161 21.48 7.50 -17.75
C PHE A 161 20.17 6.78 -17.44
N GLU A 162 20.11 6.25 -16.23
CA GLU A 162 18.91 5.70 -15.61
C GLU A 162 18.78 6.33 -14.22
N GLY A 163 17.64 6.94 -13.94
CA GLY A 163 17.33 7.58 -12.67
C GLY A 163 15.99 7.10 -12.14
N LYS A 164 15.86 7.02 -10.83
CA LYS A 164 14.63 6.71 -10.12
C LYS A 164 14.47 7.70 -8.98
N VAL A 165 13.41 8.50 -9.06
CA VAL A 165 13.05 9.46 -8.01
C VAL A 165 11.97 8.85 -7.14
N THR A 166 12.19 8.84 -5.83
CA THR A 166 11.23 8.43 -4.81
C THR A 166 11.10 9.51 -3.73
N TYR A 167 10.10 9.40 -2.85
CA TYR A 167 9.93 10.30 -1.72
C TYR A 167 10.10 9.54 -0.39
N ASP A 168 11.14 9.88 0.37
CA ASP A 168 11.36 9.34 1.71
C ASP A 168 10.46 10.10 2.70
N LYS A 169 9.38 9.44 3.14
CA LYS A 169 8.43 9.97 4.12
C LYS A 169 9.05 10.29 5.48
N ASN A 170 10.02 9.49 5.93
CA ASN A 170 10.61 9.64 7.25
C ASN A 170 11.51 10.88 7.27
N LYS A 171 12.28 11.06 6.18
CA LYS A 171 13.20 12.19 6.03
C LYS A 171 12.57 13.42 5.36
N LYS A 172 11.35 13.29 4.83
CA LYS A 172 10.60 14.33 4.10
C LYS A 172 11.40 14.92 2.92
N LEU A 173 12.08 14.07 2.16
CA LEU A 173 12.94 14.48 1.04
C LEU A 173 12.75 13.58 -0.17
N PHE A 174 13.04 14.10 -1.36
CA PHE A 174 13.13 13.31 -2.57
C PHE A 174 14.50 12.64 -2.66
N VAL A 175 14.52 11.38 -3.05
CA VAL A 175 15.72 10.59 -3.26
C VAL A 175 15.83 10.28 -4.74
N LEU A 176 16.96 10.63 -5.36
CA LEU A 176 17.30 10.21 -6.71
C LEU A 176 18.34 9.10 -6.62
N GLU A 177 17.94 7.88 -6.98
CA GLU A 177 18.88 6.81 -7.28
C GLU A 177 19.21 6.88 -8.76
N TYR A 178 20.49 6.89 -9.13
CA TYR A 178 20.87 6.99 -10.54
C TYR A 178 22.07 6.13 -10.90
N LYS A 179 22.11 5.74 -12.17
CA LYS A 179 23.24 5.08 -12.83
C LYS A 179 23.62 5.90 -14.05
N LEU A 180 24.92 6.15 -14.17
CA LEU A 180 25.50 6.79 -15.34
C LEU A 180 26.45 5.79 -16.01
N ALA A 181 26.27 5.57 -17.30
CA ALA A 181 27.12 4.72 -18.11
C ALA A 181 27.59 5.50 -19.34
N GLY A 182 28.84 5.29 -19.75
CA GLY A 182 29.37 6.01 -20.91
C GLY A 182 30.73 5.47 -21.33
N LYS A 183 31.12 5.81 -22.56
CA LYS A 183 32.47 5.59 -23.08
C LYS A 183 33.03 6.95 -23.50
N LEU A 184 34.28 7.18 -23.12
CA LEU A 184 35.04 8.38 -23.43
C LEU A 184 36.30 7.95 -24.16
N ALA A 185 36.61 8.59 -25.28
CA ALA A 185 37.94 8.60 -25.88
C ALA A 185 38.58 9.96 -25.62
N ALA A 186 39.87 9.98 -25.32
CA ALA A 186 40.61 11.22 -25.12
C ALA A 186 42.02 11.10 -25.71
N GLU A 187 42.58 12.22 -26.14
CA GLU A 187 43.90 12.29 -26.79
C GLU A 187 45.07 12.03 -25.82
N SER A 188 44.81 12.10 -24.51
CA SER A 188 45.82 11.84 -23.49
C SER A 188 45.24 11.20 -22.23
N ALA A 189 46.09 10.48 -21.50
CA ALA A 189 45.75 9.96 -20.17
C ALA A 189 45.48 11.09 -19.15
N GLY A 190 46.08 12.27 -19.32
CA GLY A 190 45.83 13.44 -18.46
C GLY A 190 44.38 13.89 -18.53
N THR A 191 43.82 13.96 -19.75
CA THR A 191 42.40 14.28 -19.95
C THR A 191 41.47 13.26 -19.29
N ILE A 192 41.80 11.97 -19.37
CA ILE A 192 41.04 10.91 -18.69
C ILE A 192 41.08 11.10 -17.17
N TYR A 193 42.26 11.37 -16.61
CA TYR A 193 42.43 11.60 -15.18
C TYR A 193 41.57 12.76 -14.67
N ASP A 194 41.57 13.89 -15.38
CA ASP A 194 40.82 15.08 -14.97
C ASP A 194 39.31 14.85 -15.01
N ILE A 195 38.81 14.13 -16.03
CA ILE A 195 37.39 13.76 -16.14
C ILE A 195 36.98 12.82 -15.01
N VAL A 196 37.77 11.77 -14.75
CA VAL A 196 37.49 10.80 -13.68
C VAL A 196 37.53 11.50 -12.31
N LYS A 197 38.54 12.33 -12.05
CA LYS A 197 38.66 13.09 -10.80
C LYS A 197 37.47 14.02 -10.58
N THR A 198 37.06 14.75 -11.62
CA THR A 198 35.89 15.64 -11.57
C THR A 198 34.61 14.86 -11.27
N THR A 199 34.42 13.73 -11.95
CA THR A 199 33.25 12.86 -11.75
C THR A 199 33.20 12.30 -10.32
N ILE A 200 34.32 11.80 -9.81
CA ILE A 200 34.41 11.29 -8.43
C ILE A 200 34.15 12.41 -7.41
N ASN A 201 34.71 13.60 -7.63
CA ASN A 201 34.49 14.74 -6.73
C ASN A 201 33.03 15.20 -6.73
N PHE A 202 32.37 15.16 -7.89
CA PHE A 202 30.94 15.40 -7.99
C PHE A 202 30.16 14.38 -7.14
N VAL A 203 30.42 13.08 -7.31
CA VAL A 203 29.74 12.02 -6.54
C VAL A 203 29.99 12.14 -5.04
N LYS A 204 31.23 12.40 -4.61
CA LYS A 204 31.57 12.56 -3.19
C LYS A 204 30.83 13.71 -2.51
N LYS A 205 30.54 14.80 -3.24
CA LYS A 205 29.76 15.93 -2.70
C LYS A 205 28.28 15.60 -2.51
N GLN A 206 27.75 14.58 -3.20
CA GLN A 206 26.34 14.18 -3.14
C GLN A 206 26.08 13.07 -2.12
N LEU A 207 27.13 12.37 -1.63
CA LEU A 207 27.04 11.40 -0.56
C LEU A 207 27.06 12.14 0.80
N VAL A 208 25.88 12.50 1.29
CA VAL A 208 25.65 13.02 2.65
C VAL A 208 24.85 11.99 3.46
#